data_AF-A0A970PR89-F1
#
_entry.id   AF-A0A970PR89-F1
#
_cell.length_a   1.000
_cell.length_b   1.000
_cell.length_c   1.000
_cell.angle_alpha   90.00
_cell.angle_beta   90.00
_cell.angle_gamma   90.00
#
_symmetry.space_group_name_H-M   'P 1'
#
loop_
_entity.id
_entity.type
_entity.pdbx_description
1 polymer ?
#
loop_
_entity_poly.entity_id
_entity_poly.type
_entity_poly.pdbx_seq_one_letter_code
_entity_poly.pdbx_strand_id
1 'polypeptide(L)'
;MRFLLVGDTHGEKDLGKLRAPEVARLGLGEQDAIIHLGDLGAPWRKDSDDVLKWWQRLPMQVIICLGNHENYGWIARQPVLRR
;
A
#
# COMPACT_ATOMS: atom_id res chain seq x y z
N MET A 1 0.43 -16.24 -10.31
CA MET A 1 0.77 -15.04 -9.52
C MET A 1 1.14 -13.91 -10.46
N ARG A 2 0.41 -12.79 -10.40
CA ARG A 2 0.68 -11.55 -11.13
C ARG A 2 1.15 -10.46 -10.16
N PHE A 3 1.88 -9.49 -10.70
CA PHE A 3 2.40 -8.35 -9.94
C PHE A 3 1.92 -7.04 -10.56
N LEU A 4 1.35 -6.17 -9.75
CA LEU A 4 1.10 -4.77 -10.11
C LEU A 4 2.10 -3.89 -9.36
N LEU A 5 2.90 -3.13 -10.11
CA LEU A 5 3.89 -2.21 -9.55
C LEU A 5 3.30 -0.80 -9.52
N VAL A 6 3.39 -0.16 -8.36
CA VAL A 6 2.84 1.18 -8.11
C VAL A 6 3.80 1.96 -7.21
N GLY A 7 3.61 3.26 -7.08
CA GLY A 7 4.40 4.11 -6.20
C GLY A 7 3.75 5.49 -6.10
N ASP A 8 4.31 6.35 -5.26
CA ASP A 8 3.96 7.76 -5.22
C ASP A 8 2.46 8.02 -5.02
N THR A 9 1.77 7.22 -4.19
CA THR A 9 0.33 7.44 -3.90
C THR A 9 0.10 8.61 -2.96
N HIS A 10 1.12 8.99 -2.17
CA HIS A 10 1.11 10.18 -1.33
C HIS A 10 -0.17 10.29 -0.46
N GLY A 11 -0.54 9.19 0.19
CA GLY A 11 -1.77 9.11 0.99
C GLY A 11 -3.01 9.18 0.10
N GLU A 12 -3.92 10.12 0.35
CA GLU A 12 -5.14 10.30 -0.45
C GLU A 12 -4.91 10.99 -1.79
N LYS A 13 -3.77 11.68 -1.96
CA LYS A 13 -3.53 12.59 -3.09
C LYS A 13 -3.58 11.87 -4.43
N ASP A 14 -2.94 10.71 -4.53
CA ASP A 14 -2.83 9.95 -5.79
C ASP A 14 -3.46 8.54 -5.70
N LEU A 15 -4.08 8.19 -4.56
CA LEU A 15 -4.77 6.90 -4.35
C LEU A 15 -5.90 6.65 -5.34
N GLY A 16 -6.52 7.72 -5.85
CA GLY A 16 -7.57 7.63 -6.87
C GLY A 16 -7.14 6.86 -8.12
N LYS A 17 -5.85 6.88 -8.47
CA LYS A 17 -5.28 6.11 -9.60
C LYS A 17 -5.47 4.61 -9.43
N LEU A 18 -5.41 4.11 -8.18
CA LEU A 18 -5.59 2.68 -7.86
C LEU A 18 -7.06 2.29 -7.69
N ARG A 19 -7.93 3.27 -7.42
CA ARG A 19 -9.38 3.08 -7.36
C ARG A 19 -10.07 3.23 -8.71
N ALA A 20 -9.30 3.55 -9.75
CA ALA A 20 -9.82 3.71 -11.09
C ALA A 20 -10.41 2.38 -11.64
N PRO A 21 -11.51 2.43 -12.41
CA PRO A 21 -12.14 1.22 -12.98
C PRO A 21 -11.16 0.35 -13.78
N GLU A 22 -10.18 0.95 -14.43
CA GLU A 22 -9.14 0.27 -15.22
C GLU A 22 -8.31 -0.67 -14.36
N VAL A 23 -7.97 -0.25 -13.14
CA VAL A 23 -7.22 -1.08 -12.18
C VAL A 23 -8.10 -2.19 -11.63
N ALA A 24 -9.39 -1.90 -11.35
CA ALA A 24 -10.34 -2.92 -10.92
C ALA A 24 -10.52 -4.03 -11.97
N ARG A 25 -10.54 -3.68 -13.27
CA ARG A 25 -10.64 -4.63 -14.39
C ARG A 25 -9.45 -5.60 -14.49
N LEU A 26 -8.31 -5.31 -13.84
CA LEU A 26 -7.19 -6.26 -13.76
C LEU A 26 -7.57 -7.52 -12.97
N GLY A 27 -8.59 -7.45 -12.11
CA GLY A 27 -9.11 -8.61 -11.37
C GLY A 27 -8.06 -9.29 -10.50
N LEU A 28 -7.20 -8.52 -9.82
CA LEU A 28 -6.17 -9.03 -8.91
C LEU A 28 -6.82 -9.64 -7.66
N GLY A 29 -6.37 -10.83 -7.27
CA GLY A 29 -6.92 -11.59 -6.13
C GLY A 29 -5.85 -12.11 -5.17
N GLU A 30 -6.24 -13.02 -4.27
CA GLU A 30 -5.43 -13.52 -3.15
C GLU A 30 -4.09 -14.17 -3.56
N GLN A 31 -3.99 -14.66 -4.80
CA GLN A 31 -2.76 -15.28 -5.34
C GLN A 31 -1.86 -14.28 -6.09
N ASP A 32 -2.22 -13.01 -6.11
CA ASP A 32 -1.47 -11.93 -6.74
C ASP A 32 -0.83 -11.01 -5.69
N ALA A 33 0.00 -10.08 -6.14
CA ALA A 33 0.56 -9.05 -5.27
C ALA A 33 0.53 -7.66 -5.92
N ILE A 34 0.36 -6.65 -5.08
CA ILE A 34 0.65 -5.26 -5.40
C ILE A 34 1.93 -4.85 -4.68
N ILE A 35 2.91 -4.36 -5.45
CA ILE A 35 4.22 -3.94 -4.95
C ILE A 35 4.27 -2.41 -5.03
N HIS A 36 4.25 -1.76 -3.86
CA HIS A 36 4.38 -0.32 -3.72
C HIS A 36 5.86 0.07 -3.59
N LEU A 37 6.34 0.96 -4.45
CA LEU A 37 7.75 1.33 -4.60
C LEU A 37 8.10 2.63 -3.86
N GLY A 38 7.46 2.87 -2.72
CA GLY A 38 7.70 4.04 -1.86
C GLY A 38 6.73 5.20 -2.05
N ASP A 39 6.81 6.17 -1.14
CA ASP A 39 5.91 7.32 -0.98
C ASP A 39 4.43 6.91 -0.92
N LEU A 40 4.15 5.86 -0.13
CA LEU A 40 2.80 5.35 0.16
C LEU A 40 1.96 6.44 0.82
N GLY A 41 2.54 7.13 1.79
CA GLY A 41 1.87 8.19 2.56
C GLY A 41 0.80 7.64 3.52
N ALA A 42 0.95 6.41 3.99
CA ALA A 42 0.07 5.80 4.99
C ALA A 42 0.77 4.77 5.89
N PRO A 43 0.52 4.77 7.21
CA PRO A 43 -0.13 5.85 7.94
C PRO A 43 0.79 7.07 8.06
N TRP A 44 0.26 8.28 7.91
CA TRP A 44 1.08 9.50 8.02
C TRP A 44 0.90 10.22 9.37
N ARG A 45 -0.31 10.73 9.63
CA ARG A 45 -0.58 11.60 10.79
C ARG A 45 -1.05 10.87 12.04
N LYS A 46 -1.61 9.67 11.89
CA LYS A 46 -2.22 8.88 12.97
C LYS A 46 -1.84 7.43 12.76
N ASP A 47 -1.71 6.66 13.84
CA ASP A 47 -1.35 5.23 13.78
C ASP A 47 -2.36 4.36 13.01
N SER A 48 -3.57 4.90 12.79
CA SER A 48 -4.58 4.36 11.88
C SER A 48 -5.22 5.51 11.11
N ASP A 49 -5.24 5.42 9.79
CA ASP A 49 -6.02 6.28 8.90
C ASP A 49 -6.77 5.44 7.86
N ASP A 50 -7.71 6.07 7.15
CA ASP A 50 -8.57 5.35 6.20
C ASP A 50 -7.84 4.90 4.94
N VAL A 51 -6.68 5.51 4.63
CA VAL A 51 -5.79 5.06 3.55
C VAL A 51 -5.13 3.74 3.94
N LEU A 52 -4.55 3.64 5.13
CA LEU A 52 -3.98 2.39 5.64
C LEU A 52 -5.04 1.28 5.71
N LYS A 53 -6.24 1.58 6.22
CA LYS A 53 -7.34 0.61 6.24
C LYS A 53 -7.80 0.19 4.85
N TRP A 54 -7.65 1.04 3.84
CA TRP A 54 -7.93 0.67 2.45
C TRP A 54 -6.89 -0.32 1.94
N TRP A 55 -5.60 -0.03 2.13
CA TRP A 55 -4.51 -0.95 1.77
C TRP A 55 -4.63 -2.31 2.45
N GLN A 56 -4.97 -2.34 3.74
CA GLN A 56 -5.13 -3.58 4.51
C GLN A 56 -6.33 -4.44 4.11
N ARG A 57 -7.31 -3.88 3.39
CA ARG A 57 -8.52 -4.60 2.93
C ARG A 57 -8.39 -5.12 1.51
N LEU A 58 -7.29 -4.84 0.83
CA LEU A 58 -7.06 -5.33 -0.52
C LEU A 58 -6.99 -6.87 -0.52
N PRO A 59 -7.57 -7.53 -1.53
CA PRO A 59 -7.64 -8.99 -1.56
C PRO A 59 -6.30 -9.64 -1.90
N MET A 60 -5.41 -8.92 -2.58
CA MET A 60 -4.08 -9.40 -2.96
C MET A 60 -3.03 -9.04 -1.90
N GLN A 61 -1.88 -9.71 -1.93
CA GLN A 61 -0.79 -9.38 -1.00
C GLN A 61 -0.25 -7.97 -1.28
N VAL A 62 -0.13 -7.15 -0.23
CA VAL A 62 0.49 -5.82 -0.31
C VAL A 62 1.94 -5.91 0.16
N ILE A 63 2.87 -5.53 -0.71
CA ILE A 63 4.31 -5.48 -0.42
C ILE A 63 4.77 -4.05 -0.62
N ILE A 64 5.56 -3.52 0.30
CA ILE A 64 6.03 -2.13 0.24
C ILE A 64 7.56 -2.12 0.29
N CYS A 65 8.17 -1.52 -0.72
CA CYS A 65 9.55 -1.04 -0.69
C CYS A 65 9.51 0.39 -0.12
N LEU A 66 10.03 0.59 1.09
CA LEU A 66 9.90 1.87 1.80
C LEU A 66 10.63 2.99 1.04
N GLY A 67 9.92 4.09 0.79
CA GLY A 67 10.46 5.32 0.20
C GLY A 67 10.97 6.30 1.26
N ASN A 68 11.45 7.48 0.85
CA ASN A 68 11.93 8.49 1.80
C ASN A 68 10.80 9.22 2.53
N HIS A 69 9.59 9.31 1.97
CA HIS A 69 8.44 9.92 2.65
C HIS A 69 7.53 8.87 3.28
N GLU A 70 8.07 8.10 4.23
CA GLU A 70 7.30 7.16 5.04
C GLU A 70 7.35 7.50 6.53
N ASN A 71 6.33 7.06 7.27
CA ASN A 71 6.30 7.23 8.72
C ASN A 71 7.16 6.15 9.40
N TYR A 72 8.48 6.34 9.36
CA TYR A 72 9.45 5.41 9.94
C TYR A 72 9.24 5.16 11.43
N GLY A 73 8.75 6.16 12.17
CA GLY A 73 8.43 6.01 13.58
C GLY A 73 7.30 4.99 13.81
N TRP A 74 6.25 5.03 12.98
CA TRP A 74 5.18 4.03 13.02
C TRP A 74 5.65 2.66 12.55
N ILE A 75 6.40 2.60 11.45
CA ILE A 75 6.93 1.35 10.87
C ILE A 75 7.78 0.59 11.89
N ALA A 76 8.68 1.29 12.60
CA ALA A 76 9.56 0.67 13.60
C ALA A 76 8.82 0.06 14.80
N ARG A 77 7.56 0.45 15.04
CA ARG A 77 6.71 -0.12 16.09
C ARG A 77 5.90 -1.34 15.63
N GLN A 78 5.91 -1.66 14.34
CA GLN A 78 5.15 -2.79 13.82
C GLN A 78 5.84 -4.13 14.16
N PRO A 79 5.07 -5.23 14.31
CA PRO A 79 5.65 -6.54 14.57
C PRO A 79 6.66 -6.94 13.49
N VAL A 80 7.87 -7.29 13.91
CA VAL A 80 8.89 -7.83 13.00
C VAL A 80 8.71 -9.34 12.94
N LEU A 81 8.23 -9.84 11.79
CA LEU A 81 8.22 -11.26 11.52
C LEU A 81 9.61 -11.66 11.01
N ARG A 82 10.37 -12.42 11.80
CA ARG A 82 11.60 -13.06 11.34
C ARG A 82 11.23 -14.40 10.71
N ARG A 83 11.62 -14.60 9.46
CA ARG A 83 11.51 -15.89 8.76
C ARG A 83 12.81 -16.66 8.87
#